data_AF-A0A842LJF1-F1
#
_entry.id   AF-A0A842LJF1-F1
#
_cell.length_a   1.000
_cell.length_b   1.000
_cell.length_c   1.000
_cell.angle_alpha   90.00
_cell.angle_beta   90.00
_cell.angle_gamma   90.00
#
_symmetry.space_group_name_H-M   'P 1'
#
loop_
_entity.id
_entity.type
_entity.pdbx_description
1 polymer ?
#
loop_
_entity_poly.entity_id
_entity_poly.type
_entity_poly.pdbx_seq_one_letter_code
_entity_poly.pdbx_strand_id
1 'polypeptide(L)'
;MKGVWVEMQRDVRGSPHSGRGEGTAQRVPQELLSMIPRSLKEMSGEKQVEFAEEVAKRCKDVSKSRMRTIYAWVRKSRLDLQEAKRKADQPTVDQIRPIISDIKLLKAKLAYLAGRGKENRDERDQMNNLYEILCRVIDAVSDEQDLEAFFSVVESILAYHRYYSS
;
A
#
# COMPACT_ATOMS: atom_id res chain seq x y z
N MET A 1 -44.70 56.49 -24.14
CA MET A 1 -44.55 55.29 -24.99
C MET A 1 -43.71 54.28 -24.23
N LYS A 2 -44.34 53.17 -23.83
CA LYS A 2 -43.71 52.02 -23.17
C LYS A 2 -43.11 51.13 -24.25
N GLY A 3 -41.84 50.74 -24.08
CA GLY A 3 -41.18 49.72 -24.89
C GLY A 3 -40.64 48.65 -23.96
N VAL A 4 -41.53 47.70 -23.63
CA VAL A 4 -41.25 46.49 -22.86
C VAL A 4 -40.51 45.53 -23.78
N TRP A 5 -39.31 45.07 -23.39
CA TRP A 5 -38.69 43.90 -23.99
C TRP A 5 -38.87 42.71 -23.06
N VAL A 6 -39.64 41.77 -23.58
CA VAL A 6 -40.08 40.51 -23.00
C VAL A 6 -38.94 39.48 -23.13
N GLU A 7 -38.69 38.81 -22.01
CA GLU A 7 -38.45 37.36 -21.86
C GLU A 7 -37.68 36.61 -22.96
N MET A 8 -36.52 36.07 -22.58
CA MET A 8 -35.94 34.92 -23.26
C MET A 8 -35.38 33.96 -22.20
N GLN A 9 -36.29 33.19 -21.59
CA GLN A 9 -35.93 32.01 -20.82
C GLN A 9 -35.23 31.02 -21.76
N ARG A 10 -33.95 30.76 -21.51
CA ARG A 10 -33.28 29.58 -22.06
C ARG A 10 -33.42 28.44 -21.06
N ASP A 11 -34.33 27.56 -21.44
CA ASP A 11 -34.45 26.18 -21.02
C ASP A 11 -33.09 25.46 -21.09
N VAL A 12 -32.41 25.31 -19.96
CA VAL A 12 -31.28 24.38 -19.82
C VAL A 12 -31.82 23.15 -19.11
N ARG A 13 -32.26 22.22 -19.97
CA ARG A 13 -32.60 20.83 -19.65
C ARG A 13 -31.69 20.28 -18.57
N GLY A 14 -32.30 19.79 -17.49
CA GLY A 14 -31.64 19.01 -16.48
C GLY A 14 -30.99 17.77 -17.10
N SER A 15 -29.67 17.67 -16.96
CA SER A 15 -28.95 16.42 -17.17
C SER A 15 -29.03 15.59 -15.88
N PRO A 16 -29.60 14.39 -15.91
CA PRO A 16 -29.57 13.47 -14.79
C PRO A 16 -28.24 12.73 -14.76
N HIS A 17 -27.70 12.58 -13.55
CA HIS A 17 -26.76 11.53 -13.13
C HIS A 17 -25.42 11.40 -13.88
N SER A 18 -24.36 11.89 -13.22
CA SER A 18 -23.20 11.02 -12.98
C SER A 18 -22.97 11.02 -11.49
N GLY A 19 -23.30 9.91 -10.83
CA GLY A 19 -23.20 9.73 -9.40
C GLY A 19 -21.82 10.17 -8.91
N ARG A 20 -21.81 11.00 -7.86
CA ARG A 20 -20.66 11.09 -6.98
C ARG A 20 -20.42 9.68 -6.47
N GLY A 21 -19.39 9.01 -6.99
CA GLY A 21 -18.84 7.85 -6.32
C GLY A 21 -18.50 8.31 -4.91
N GLU A 22 -19.26 7.82 -3.94
CA GLU A 22 -18.91 7.94 -2.54
C GLU A 22 -17.54 7.28 -2.41
N GLY A 23 -16.49 8.08 -2.18
CA GLY A 23 -15.16 7.56 -1.89
C GLY A 23 -15.21 6.78 -0.59
N THR A 24 -15.49 5.49 -0.67
CA THR A 24 -15.58 4.54 0.45
C THR A 24 -14.21 3.93 0.72
N ALA A 25 -13.21 4.75 1.00
CA ALA A 25 -12.06 4.21 1.72
C ALA A 25 -12.49 3.99 3.17
N GLN A 26 -13.18 2.86 3.40
CA GLN A 26 -13.38 2.33 4.74
C GLN A 26 -12.02 2.22 5.41
N ARG A 27 -11.97 2.55 6.71
CA ARG A 27 -10.83 2.23 7.58
C ARG A 27 -10.40 0.78 7.33
N VAL A 28 -9.11 0.52 7.51
CA VAL A 28 -8.59 -0.85 7.44
C VAL A 28 -9.41 -1.73 8.40
N PRO A 29 -10.06 -2.80 7.91
CA PRO A 29 -10.84 -3.69 8.76
C PRO A 29 -9.96 -4.30 9.84
N GLN A 30 -10.49 -4.45 11.06
CA GLN A 30 -9.74 -5.05 12.16
C GLN A 30 -9.42 -6.52 11.87
N GLU A 31 -10.29 -7.20 11.14
CA GLU A 31 -10.10 -8.56 10.67
C GLU A 31 -8.82 -8.67 9.83
N LEU A 32 -8.62 -7.74 8.88
CA LEU A 32 -7.43 -7.72 8.04
C LEU A 32 -6.15 -7.42 8.86
N LEU A 33 -6.22 -6.49 9.81
CA LEU A 33 -5.08 -6.20 10.69
C LEU A 33 -4.75 -7.38 11.61
N SER A 34 -5.76 -8.15 12.03
CA SER A 34 -5.57 -9.33 12.88
C SER A 34 -4.89 -10.51 12.18
N MET A 35 -4.86 -10.50 10.84
CA MET A 35 -4.10 -11.48 10.06
C MET A 35 -2.58 -11.28 10.19
N ILE A 36 -2.12 -10.09 10.59
CA ILE A 36 -0.70 -9.79 10.77
C ILE A 36 -0.27 -10.31 12.15
N PRO A 37 0.55 -11.37 12.23
CA PRO A 37 1.02 -11.90 13.50
C PRO A 37 2.03 -10.94 14.15
N ARG A 38 2.43 -11.25 15.39
CA ARG A 38 3.51 -10.51 16.07
C ARG A 38 4.88 -10.72 15.41
N SER A 39 5.09 -11.89 14.82
CA SER A 39 6.29 -12.28 14.07
C SER A 39 5.85 -12.83 12.72
N LEU A 40 6.29 -12.19 11.63
CA LEU A 40 5.82 -12.53 10.28
C LEU A 40 6.13 -13.97 9.87
N LYS A 41 7.18 -14.58 10.40
CA LYS A 41 7.52 -15.99 10.12
C LYS A 41 6.45 -16.97 10.59
N GLU A 42 5.55 -16.56 11.48
CA GLU A 42 4.40 -17.37 11.93
C GLU A 42 3.25 -17.40 10.90
N MET A 43 3.31 -16.52 9.89
CA MET A 43 2.31 -16.45 8.83
C MET A 43 2.58 -17.53 7.79
N SER A 44 1.74 -18.58 7.75
CA SER A 44 1.78 -19.63 6.73
C SER A 44 1.62 -19.05 5.32
N GLY A 45 2.20 -19.70 4.30
CA GLY A 45 2.12 -19.25 2.91
C GLY A 45 0.69 -19.02 2.40
N GLU A 46 -0.26 -19.88 2.73
CA GLU A 46 -1.69 -19.71 2.37
C GLU A 46 -2.26 -18.39 2.92
N LYS A 47 -2.03 -18.12 4.22
CA LYS A 47 -2.42 -16.86 4.85
C LYS A 47 -1.73 -15.65 4.25
N GLN A 48 -0.44 -15.77 3.88
CA GLN A 48 0.28 -14.67 3.22
C GLN A 48 -0.38 -14.30 1.89
N VAL A 49 -0.79 -15.30 1.11
CA VAL A 49 -1.49 -15.13 -0.18
C VAL A 49 -2.85 -14.48 0.03
N GLU A 50 -3.66 -15.03 0.95
CA GLU A 50 -4.99 -14.49 1.29
C GLU A 50 -4.90 -13.01 1.74
N PHE A 51 -3.99 -12.73 2.68
CA PHE A 51 -3.74 -11.38 3.16
C PHE A 51 -3.31 -10.45 2.03
N ALA A 52 -2.35 -10.88 1.21
CA ALA A 52 -1.82 -10.06 0.13
C ALA A 52 -2.90 -9.70 -0.89
N GLU A 53 -3.79 -10.64 -1.22
CA GLU A 53 -4.90 -10.43 -2.14
C GLU A 53 -5.90 -9.41 -1.58
N GLU A 54 -6.29 -9.54 -0.31
CA GLU A 54 -7.22 -8.62 0.34
C GLU A 54 -6.66 -7.20 0.47
N VAL A 55 -5.36 -7.08 0.76
CA VAL A 55 -4.67 -5.78 0.74
C VAL A 55 -4.67 -5.18 -0.67
N ALA A 56 -4.35 -5.99 -1.69
CA ALA A 56 -4.27 -5.54 -3.08
C ALA A 56 -5.60 -5.00 -3.61
N LYS A 57 -6.72 -5.67 -3.30
CA LYS A 57 -8.08 -5.20 -3.67
C LYS A 57 -8.39 -3.81 -3.09
N ARG A 58 -7.85 -3.52 -1.90
CA ARG A 58 -8.04 -2.25 -1.18
C ARG A 58 -7.11 -1.14 -1.63
N CYS A 59 -6.05 -1.45 -2.35
CA CYS A 59 -5.12 -0.46 -2.89
C CYS A 59 -5.07 -0.44 -4.42
N LYS A 60 -6.09 -0.99 -5.10
CA LYS A 60 -6.15 -1.12 -6.57
C LYS A 60 -5.97 0.19 -7.33
N ASP A 61 -6.41 1.32 -6.75
CA ASP A 61 -6.35 2.64 -7.37
C ASP A 61 -5.02 3.36 -7.04
N VAL A 62 -4.18 2.80 -6.14
CA VAL A 62 -2.82 3.29 -5.92
C VAL A 62 -2.03 3.20 -7.21
N SER A 63 -1.48 4.32 -7.66
CA SER A 63 -0.79 4.38 -8.94
C SER A 63 0.39 3.42 -9.03
N LYS A 64 0.54 2.82 -10.22
CA LYS A 64 1.66 1.92 -10.58
C LYS A 64 3.03 2.53 -10.27
N SER A 65 3.17 3.86 -10.36
CA SER A 65 4.39 4.57 -10.02
C SER A 65 4.72 4.46 -8.52
N ARG A 66 3.75 4.72 -7.64
CA ARG A 66 3.92 4.59 -6.19
C ARG A 66 4.23 3.14 -5.79
N MET A 67 3.52 2.18 -6.38
CA MET A 67 3.78 0.76 -6.14
C MET A 67 5.18 0.34 -6.58
N ARG A 68 5.65 0.83 -7.74
CA ARG A 68 7.03 0.61 -8.20
C ARG A 68 8.05 1.23 -7.24
N THR A 69 7.77 2.39 -6.68
CA THR A 69 8.64 3.03 -5.67
C THR A 69 8.77 2.14 -4.43
N ILE A 70 7.66 1.62 -3.92
CA ILE A 70 7.66 0.69 -2.77
C ILE A 70 8.46 -0.57 -3.11
N TYR A 71 8.22 -1.18 -4.28
CA TYR A 71 8.98 -2.34 -4.75
C TYR A 71 10.48 -2.07 -4.78
N ALA A 72 10.92 -0.92 -5.29
CA ALA A 72 12.33 -0.58 -5.36
C ALA A 72 13.00 -0.51 -3.97
N TRP A 73 12.29 0.00 -2.97
CA TRP A 73 12.79 0.04 -1.59
C TRP A 73 12.92 -1.36 -0.99
N VAL A 74 11.88 -2.18 -1.14
CA VAL A 74 11.85 -3.57 -0.64
C VAL A 74 12.92 -4.41 -1.33
N ARG A 75 13.05 -4.27 -2.65
CA ARG A 75 14.03 -4.98 -3.45
C ARG A 75 15.46 -4.64 -3.03
N LYS A 76 15.75 -3.38 -2.70
CA LYS A 76 17.06 -2.98 -2.17
C LYS A 76 17.37 -3.73 -0.88
N SER A 77 16.47 -3.71 0.11
CA SER A 77 16.69 -4.43 1.38
C SER A 77 16.86 -5.93 1.19
N ARG A 78 16.17 -6.53 0.20
CA ARG A 78 16.36 -7.94 -0.15
C ARG A 78 17.75 -8.23 -0.73
N LEU A 79 18.25 -7.34 -1.59
CA LEU A 79 19.61 -7.46 -2.12
C LEU A 79 20.66 -7.31 -0.99
N ASP A 80 20.43 -6.42 -0.03
CA ASP A 80 21.31 -6.25 1.13
C ASP A 80 21.35 -7.54 1.98
N LEU A 81 20.21 -8.22 2.15
CA LEU A 81 20.15 -9.53 2.83
C LEU A 81 20.90 -10.62 2.05
N GLN A 82 20.69 -10.69 0.73
CA GLN A 82 21.38 -11.65 -0.12
C GLN A 82 22.90 -11.45 -0.11
N GLU A 83 23.36 -10.20 -0.08
CA GLU A 83 24.77 -9.87 0.03
C GLU A 83 25.36 -10.31 1.38
N ALA A 84 24.61 -10.16 2.47
CA ALA A 84 25.02 -10.67 3.77
C ALA A 84 25.15 -12.21 3.75
N LYS A 85 24.17 -12.91 3.18
CA LYS A 85 24.18 -14.38 2.99
C LYS A 85 25.31 -14.87 2.08
N ARG A 86 25.70 -14.07 1.09
CA ARG A 86 26.84 -14.40 0.21
C ARG A 86 28.18 -14.34 0.94
N LYS A 87 28.32 -13.40 1.90
CA LYS A 87 29.55 -13.21 2.69
C LYS A 87 29.68 -14.21 3.84
N ALA A 88 28.56 -14.69 4.36
CA ALA A 88 28.50 -15.68 5.42
C ALA A 88 27.29 -16.60 5.21
N ASP A 89 27.53 -17.91 5.19
CA ASP A 89 26.50 -18.94 4.97
C ASP A 89 25.31 -18.78 5.93
N GLN A 90 25.60 -18.34 7.17
CA GLN A 90 24.60 -17.88 8.13
C GLN A 90 24.96 -16.49 8.66
N PRO A 91 24.24 -15.43 8.24
CA PRO A 91 24.49 -14.07 8.71
C PRO A 91 24.31 -13.95 10.21
N THR A 92 25.18 -13.19 10.87
CA THR A 92 25.05 -12.90 12.29
C THR A 92 23.95 -11.87 12.55
N VAL A 93 23.45 -11.82 13.80
CA VAL A 93 22.48 -10.80 14.22
C VAL A 93 22.98 -9.38 13.94
N ASP A 94 24.27 -9.11 14.11
CA ASP A 94 24.85 -7.79 13.86
C ASP A 94 24.92 -7.44 12.36
N GLN A 95 24.97 -8.43 11.47
CA GLN A 95 24.87 -8.22 10.02
C GLN A 95 23.42 -7.98 9.57
N ILE A 96 22.45 -8.58 10.27
CA ILE A 96 21.02 -8.46 9.96
C ILE A 96 20.40 -7.19 10.56
N ARG A 97 20.84 -6.77 11.75
CA ARG A 97 20.27 -5.62 12.48
C ARG A 97 20.21 -4.32 11.67
N PRO A 98 21.23 -3.94 10.86
CA PRO A 98 21.15 -2.76 10.00
C PRO A 98 20.03 -2.88 8.95
N ILE A 99 19.84 -4.06 8.36
CA ILE A 99 18.80 -4.29 7.33
C ILE A 99 17.41 -4.14 7.94
N ILE A 100 17.19 -4.71 9.13
CA ILE A 100 15.93 -4.54 9.88
C ILE A 100 15.70 -3.06 10.22
N SER A 101 16.75 -2.35 10.62
CA SER A 101 16.66 -0.91 10.92
C SER A 101 16.28 -0.09 9.69
N ASP A 102 16.86 -0.40 8.53
CA ASP A 102 16.51 0.24 7.25
C ASP A 102 15.06 -0.02 6.84
N ILE A 103 14.56 -1.24 7.08
CA ILE A 103 13.14 -1.58 6.88
C ILE A 103 12.24 -0.78 7.82
N LYS A 104 12.61 -0.62 9.09
CA LYS A 104 11.88 0.25 10.03
C LYS A 104 11.84 1.71 9.55
N LEU A 105 12.90 2.20 8.91
CA LEU A 105 12.95 3.54 8.31
C LEU A 105 12.07 3.67 7.05
N LEU A 106 11.65 2.57 6.41
CA LEU A 106 10.69 2.64 5.31
C LEU A 106 9.35 3.24 5.74
N LYS A 107 8.97 3.14 7.03
CA LYS A 107 7.75 3.77 7.55
C LYS A 107 7.72 5.28 7.30
N ALA A 108 8.85 5.97 7.45
CA ALA A 108 8.95 7.41 7.17
C ALA A 108 8.82 7.70 5.66
N LYS A 109 9.41 6.86 4.81
CA LYS A 109 9.29 6.97 3.35
C LYS A 109 7.87 6.72 2.87
N LEU A 110 7.19 5.74 3.46
CA LEU A 110 5.78 5.43 3.19
C LEU A 110 4.87 6.58 3.64
N ALA A 111 5.09 7.16 4.82
CA ALA A 111 4.34 8.32 5.29
C ALA A 111 4.46 9.52 4.33
N TYR A 112 5.67 9.80 3.84
CA TYR A 112 5.88 10.81 2.81
C TYR A 112 5.14 10.48 1.51
N LEU A 113 5.23 9.23 1.06
CA LEU A 113 4.56 8.77 -0.16
C LEU A 113 3.03 8.90 -0.07
N ALA A 114 2.45 8.58 1.09
CA ALA A 114 1.03 8.70 1.38
C ALA A 114 0.57 10.17 1.50
N GLY A 115 1.40 11.05 2.04
CA GLY A 115 1.09 12.48 2.18
C GLY A 115 1.22 13.29 0.89
N ARG A 116 1.95 12.78 -0.12
CA ARG A 116 2.20 13.46 -1.39
C ARG A 116 1.07 13.21 -2.40
N GLY A 117 0.63 14.23 -3.14
CA GLY A 117 -0.31 14.08 -4.26
C GLY A 117 -1.77 13.93 -3.83
N LYS A 118 -2.36 15.05 -3.38
CA LYS A 118 -3.69 15.12 -2.72
C LYS A 118 -4.89 15.27 -3.67
N GLU A 119 -4.66 15.25 -4.98
CA GLU A 119 -5.68 15.60 -5.97
C GLU A 119 -6.73 14.51 -6.16
N ASN A 120 -6.34 13.23 -6.09
CA ASN A 120 -7.25 12.10 -6.13
C ASN A 120 -7.54 11.59 -4.71
N ARG A 121 -8.77 11.78 -4.25
CA ARG A 121 -9.21 11.36 -2.91
C ARG A 121 -9.15 9.84 -2.73
N ASP A 122 -9.62 9.06 -3.69
CA ASP A 122 -9.70 7.61 -3.57
C ASP A 122 -8.30 7.01 -3.53
N GLU A 123 -7.41 7.45 -4.43
CA GLU A 123 -6.01 7.01 -4.42
C GLU A 123 -5.32 7.36 -3.10
N ARG A 124 -5.54 8.58 -2.59
CA ARG A 124 -4.96 9.04 -1.32
C ARG A 124 -5.44 8.18 -0.16
N ASP A 125 -6.74 7.94 -0.06
CA ASP A 125 -7.29 7.21 1.06
C ASP A 125 -6.89 5.72 1.00
N GLN A 126 -6.78 5.13 -0.21
CA GLN A 126 -6.21 3.80 -0.41
C GLN A 126 -4.70 3.72 -0.10
N MET A 127 -3.94 4.76 -0.45
CA MET A 127 -2.51 4.85 -0.10
C MET A 127 -2.32 4.99 1.42
N ASN A 128 -3.23 5.67 2.12
CA ASN A 128 -3.23 5.72 3.58
C ASN A 128 -3.52 4.35 4.20
N ASN A 129 -4.49 3.60 3.66
CA ASN A 129 -4.76 2.22 4.09
C ASN A 129 -3.53 1.32 3.88
N LEU A 130 -2.90 1.41 2.69
CA LEU A 130 -1.67 0.66 2.39
C LEU A 130 -0.53 1.06 3.33
N TYR A 131 -0.37 2.34 3.65
CA TYR A 131 0.60 2.82 4.62
C TYR A 131 0.38 2.20 6.01
N GLU A 132 -0.84 2.23 6.53
CA GLU A 132 -1.17 1.68 7.84
C GLU A 132 -0.85 0.18 7.91
N ILE A 133 -1.25 -0.57 6.89
CA ILE A 133 -1.01 -2.01 6.77
C ILE A 133 0.48 -2.29 6.71
N LEU A 134 1.22 -1.63 5.82
CA LEU A 134 2.66 -1.87 5.68
C LEU A 134 3.45 -1.47 6.93
N CYS A 135 3.01 -0.45 7.68
CA CYS A 135 3.58 -0.13 8.98
C CYS A 135 3.47 -1.31 9.96
N ARG A 136 2.31 -1.97 10.03
CA ARG A 136 2.10 -3.14 10.89
C ARG A 136 2.95 -4.33 10.43
N VAL A 137 3.02 -4.57 9.14
CA VAL A 137 3.88 -5.61 8.56
C VAL A 137 5.35 -5.33 8.91
N ILE A 138 5.82 -4.09 8.79
CA ILE A 138 7.18 -3.69 9.18
C ILE A 138 7.43 -3.89 10.69
N ASP A 139 6.46 -3.59 11.54
CA ASP A 139 6.61 -3.72 13.00
C ASP A 139 6.73 -5.18 13.46
N ALA A 140 6.23 -6.13 12.67
CA ALA A 140 6.33 -7.57 12.92
C ALA A 140 7.68 -8.18 12.47
N VAL A 141 8.64 -7.37 12.01
CA VAL A 141 9.97 -7.82 11.58
C VAL A 141 10.98 -7.71 12.72
N SER A 142 11.49 -8.86 13.19
CA SER A 142 12.43 -8.93 14.31
C SER A 142 13.72 -9.70 14.01
N ASP A 143 13.70 -10.62 13.03
CA ASP A 143 14.85 -11.45 12.67
C ASP A 143 14.93 -11.74 11.16
N GLU A 144 15.88 -12.60 10.75
CA GLU A 144 16.09 -12.99 9.36
C GLU A 144 14.88 -13.72 8.75
N GLN A 145 14.20 -14.58 9.52
CA GLN A 145 13.06 -15.33 9.01
C GLN A 145 11.86 -14.41 8.80
N ASP A 146 11.68 -13.43 9.69
CA ASP A 146 10.69 -12.37 9.49
C ASP A 146 11.02 -11.50 8.28
N LEU A 147 12.31 -11.25 7.96
CA LEU A 147 12.70 -10.52 6.76
C LEU A 147 12.28 -11.23 5.48
N GLU A 148 12.52 -12.54 5.40
CA GLU A 148 12.10 -13.33 4.23
C GLU A 148 10.57 -13.32 4.10
N ALA A 149 9.85 -13.49 5.22
CA ALA A 149 8.39 -13.40 5.23
C ALA A 149 7.89 -12.00 4.82
N PHE A 150 8.55 -10.93 5.30
CA PHE A 150 8.27 -9.55 4.87
C PHE A 150 8.39 -9.39 3.36
N PHE A 151 9.49 -9.88 2.75
CA PHE A 151 9.68 -9.80 1.30
C PHE A 151 8.59 -10.55 0.56
N SER A 152 8.28 -11.78 0.96
CA SER A 152 7.23 -12.60 0.36
C SER A 152 5.85 -11.93 0.43
N VAL A 153 5.48 -11.39 1.59
CA VAL A 153 4.19 -10.69 1.78
C VAL A 153 4.11 -9.45 0.90
N VAL A 154 5.11 -8.58 0.91
CA VAL A 154 5.06 -7.32 0.16
C VAL A 154 5.13 -7.56 -1.35
N GLU A 155 5.95 -8.50 -1.81
CA GLU A 155 5.99 -8.88 -3.23
C GLU A 155 4.67 -9.51 -3.69
N SER A 156 4.00 -10.30 -2.84
CA SER A 156 2.68 -10.86 -3.14
C SER A 156 1.62 -9.75 -3.24
N ILE A 157 1.62 -8.77 -2.34
CA ILE A 157 0.72 -7.59 -2.42
C ILE A 157 0.93 -6.86 -3.75
N LEU A 158 2.18 -6.65 -4.16
CA LEU A 158 2.51 -5.96 -5.41
C LEU A 158 2.08 -6.77 -6.64
N ALA A 159 2.21 -8.10 -6.60
CA ALA A 159 1.76 -8.99 -7.67
C ALA A 159 0.24 -8.96 -7.83
N TYR A 160 -0.51 -9.09 -6.74
CA TYR A 160 -1.97 -8.98 -6.76
C TYR A 160 -2.44 -7.57 -7.09
N HIS A 161 -1.74 -6.52 -6.64
CA HIS A 161 -2.06 -5.15 -7.03
C HIS A 161 -1.97 -5.01 -8.54
N ARG A 162 -0.91 -5.54 -9.16
CA ARG A 162 -0.76 -5.53 -10.62
C ARG A 162 -1.91 -6.25 -11.32
N TYR A 163 -2.42 -7.33 -10.74
CA TYR A 163 -3.56 -8.08 -11.26
C TYR A 163 -4.88 -7.29 -11.17
N TYR A 164 -5.14 -6.60 -10.05
CA TYR A 164 -6.38 -5.86 -9.83
C TYR A 164 -6.36 -4.41 -10.34
N SER A 165 -5.18 -3.81 -10.53
CA SER A 165 -5.02 -2.44 -11.02
C SER A 165 -5.23 -2.39 -12.54
N SER A 166 -6.13 -1.52 -13.01
CA SER A 166 -6.32 -1.26 -14.44
C SER A 166 -5.20 -0.38 -15.01
#